data_AF-A0A2P4P1A4-F1
#
_entry.id   AF-A0A2P4P1A4-F1
#
_cell.length_a   1.000
_cell.length_b   1.000
_cell.length_c   1.000
_cell.angle_alpha   90.00
_cell.angle_beta   90.00
_cell.angle_gamma   90.00
#
_symmetry.space_group_name_H-M   'P 1'
#
loop_
_entity.id
_entity.type
_entity.pdbx_description
1 polymer ?
#
loop_
_entity_poly.entity_id
_entity_poly.type
_entity_poly.pdbx_seq_one_letter_code
_entity_poly.pdbx_strand_id
1 'polypeptide(L)'
;GDLSGAMVRALLAKAPTCDQQDRADEIIDLAIEIGGDKKEKLIKVAKTYRQLERNTPKAGQPSELCKKKPRHKELDGLVQAQDPTGKGKDPD
;
A
#
# COMPACT_ATOMS: atom_id res chain seq x y z
N GLY A 1 11.89 4.98 -14.27
CA GLY A 1 11.47 3.66 -13.78
C GLY A 1 9.98 3.54 -13.99
N ASP A 2 9.49 2.35 -14.28
CA ASP A 2 8.05 2.09 -14.46
C ASP A 2 7.30 2.04 -13.12
N LEU A 3 5.96 2.07 -13.20
CA LEU A 3 5.07 2.05 -12.04
C LEU A 3 5.25 0.78 -11.20
N SER A 4 5.38 -0.38 -11.85
CA SER A 4 5.61 -1.67 -11.18
C SER A 4 6.91 -1.66 -10.35
N GLY A 5 8.01 -1.14 -10.91
CA GLY A 5 9.25 -1.00 -10.17
C GLY A 5 9.13 -0.03 -8.98
N ALA A 6 8.35 1.05 -9.13
CA ALA A 6 8.10 1.99 -8.02
C ALA A 6 7.28 1.34 -6.90
N MET A 7 6.28 0.52 -7.25
CA MET A 7 5.46 -0.23 -6.29
C MET A 7 6.30 -1.21 -5.47
N VAL A 8 7.19 -1.97 -6.10
CA VAL A 8 8.07 -2.89 -5.36
C VAL A 8 9.01 -2.13 -4.43
N ARG A 9 9.62 -1.03 -4.90
CA ARG A 9 10.52 -0.21 -4.07
C ARG A 9 9.82 0.37 -2.84
N ALA A 10 8.56 0.76 -2.95
CA ALA A 10 7.77 1.29 -1.84
C ALA A 10 7.49 0.27 -0.70
N LEU A 11 7.61 -1.03 -0.98
CA LEU A 11 7.50 -2.10 0.03
C LEU A 11 8.82 -2.38 0.75
N LEU A 12 9.95 -1.81 0.30
CA LEU A 12 11.25 -2.06 0.91
C LEU A 12 11.43 -1.25 2.20
N ALA A 13 12.26 -1.77 3.12
CA ALA A 13 12.48 -1.20 4.44
C ALA A 13 13.01 0.25 4.46
N LYS A 14 13.67 0.69 3.38
CA LYS A 14 14.21 2.04 3.24
C LYS A 14 13.26 3.01 2.55
N ALA A 15 12.09 2.55 2.10
CA ALA A 15 11.11 3.42 1.47
C ALA A 15 10.55 4.42 2.48
N PRO A 16 10.24 5.66 2.07
CA PRO A 16 9.47 6.60 2.87
C PRO A 16 8.16 5.98 3.38
N THR A 17 7.73 6.40 4.56
CA THR A 17 6.62 5.78 5.31
C THR A 17 5.30 5.76 4.53
N CYS A 18 5.04 6.78 3.72
CA CYS A 18 3.80 6.91 2.95
C CYS A 18 3.90 6.45 1.49
N ASP A 19 5.07 6.00 1.02
CA ASP A 19 5.25 5.68 -0.40
C ASP A 19 4.27 4.61 -0.89
N GLN A 20 4.01 3.58 -0.09
CA GLN A 20 3.04 2.53 -0.45
C GLN A 20 1.62 3.08 -0.61
N GLN A 21 1.22 4.06 0.20
CA GLN A 21 -0.09 4.70 0.03
C GLN A 21 -0.12 5.54 -1.25
N ASP A 22 0.95 6.28 -1.51
CA ASP A 22 1.05 7.13 -2.69
C ASP A 22 1.01 6.29 -3.98
N ARG A 23 1.67 5.12 -4.01
CA ARG A 23 1.55 4.18 -5.13
C ARG A 23 0.17 3.54 -5.24
N ALA A 24 -0.51 3.25 -4.12
CA ALA A 24 -1.89 2.78 -4.16
C ALA A 24 -2.83 3.84 -4.77
N ASP A 25 -2.65 5.11 -4.40
CA ASP A 25 -3.40 6.22 -4.99
C ASP A 25 -3.11 6.35 -6.50
N GLU A 26 -1.86 6.20 -6.93
CA GLU A 26 -1.47 6.22 -8.37
C GLU A 26 -2.15 5.10 -9.18
N ILE A 27 -2.35 3.91 -8.59
CA ILE A 27 -3.09 2.83 -9.24
C ILE A 27 -4.57 3.21 -9.43
N ILE A 28 -5.16 3.94 -8.47
CA ILE A 28 -6.55 4.42 -8.59
C ILE A 28 -6.65 5.56 -9.61
N ASP A 29 -5.68 6.47 -9.66
CA ASP A 29 -5.59 7.47 -10.74
C ASP A 29 -5.61 6.78 -12.10
N LEU A 30 -4.75 5.76 -12.29
CA LEU A 30 -4.70 4.97 -13.52
C LEU A 30 -6.01 4.20 -13.77
N ALA A 31 -6.65 3.68 -12.73
CA ALA A 31 -7.94 2.99 -12.84
C ALA A 31 -9.04 3.92 -13.38
N ILE A 32 -9.06 5.17 -12.92
CA ILE A 32 -9.99 6.20 -13.38
C ILE A 32 -9.71 6.56 -14.83
N GLU A 33 -8.44 6.74 -15.20
CA GLU A 33 -8.02 7.07 -16.57
C GLU A 33 -8.41 5.96 -17.56
N ILE A 34 -8.15 4.69 -17.22
CA ILE A 34 -8.45 3.55 -18.08
C ILE A 34 -9.97 3.31 -18.19
N GLY A 35 -10.70 3.47 -17.08
CA GLY A 35 -12.16 3.27 -17.05
C GLY A 35 -12.63 1.84 -17.33
N GLY A 36 -13.94 1.71 -17.55
CA GLY A 36 -14.62 0.44 -17.87
C GLY A 36 -14.39 -0.68 -16.84
N ASP A 37 -14.46 -1.93 -17.29
CA ASP A 37 -14.28 -3.13 -16.45
C ASP A 37 -12.89 -3.22 -15.79
N LYS A 38 -11.91 -2.50 -16.32
CA LYS A 38 -10.54 -2.47 -15.77
C LYS A 38 -10.46 -1.58 -14.53
N LYS A 39 -11.31 -0.55 -14.42
CA LYS A 39 -11.33 0.36 -13.28
C LYS A 39 -11.52 -0.39 -11.97
N GLU A 40 -12.56 -1.22 -11.87
CA GLU A 40 -12.86 -1.96 -10.65
C GLU A 40 -11.75 -2.95 -10.28
N LYS A 41 -11.16 -3.61 -11.28
CA LYS A 41 -10.03 -4.53 -11.09
C LYS A 41 -8.81 -3.80 -10.54
N LEU A 42 -8.50 -2.62 -11.06
CA LEU A 42 -7.36 -1.82 -10.60
C LEU A 42 -7.59 -1.20 -9.23
N ILE A 43 -8.81 -0.76 -8.91
CA ILE A 43 -9.18 -0.34 -7.55
C ILE A 43 -8.97 -1.51 -6.56
N LYS A 44 -9.38 -2.72 -6.92
CA LYS A 44 -9.14 -3.91 -6.09
C LYS A 44 -7.64 -4.16 -5.90
N VAL A 45 -6.83 -4.03 -6.96
CA VAL A 45 -5.37 -4.13 -6.88
C VAL A 45 -4.79 -3.06 -5.95
N ALA A 46 -5.24 -1.81 -6.03
CA ALA A 46 -4.77 -0.73 -5.16
C ALA A 46 -5.06 -1.03 -3.68
N LYS A 47 -6.26 -1.52 -3.35
CA LYS A 47 -6.63 -1.90 -1.99
C LYS A 47 -5.77 -3.06 -1.48
N THR A 48 -5.62 -4.12 -2.26
CA THR A 48 -4.73 -5.25 -1.91
C THR A 48 -3.30 -4.76 -1.70
N TYR A 49 -2.78 -3.95 -2.61
CA TYR A 49 -1.42 -3.43 -2.54
C TYR A 49 -1.20 -2.55 -1.30
N ARG A 50 -2.19 -1.71 -0.94
CA ARG A 50 -2.14 -0.86 0.28
C ARG A 50 -1.98 -1.69 1.55
N GLN A 51 -2.50 -2.92 1.56
CA GLN A 51 -2.51 -3.83 2.70
C GLN A 51 -1.36 -4.83 2.70
N LEU A 52 -0.51 -4.87 1.67
CA LEU A 52 0.69 -5.72 1.70
C LEU A 52 1.63 -5.31 2.82
N GLU A 53 2.32 -6.28 3.39
CA GLU A 53 3.39 -6.04 4.35
C GLU A 53 4.53 -5.26 3.70
N ARG A 54 5.18 -4.41 4.50
CA ARG A 54 6.44 -3.76 4.13
C ARG A 54 7.58 -4.50 4.81
N ASN A 55 8.69 -4.68 4.10
CA ASN A 55 9.91 -5.22 4.68
C ASN A 55 10.36 -4.31 5.83
N THR A 56 10.80 -4.91 6.93
CA THR A 56 11.45 -4.20 8.04
C THR A 56 12.83 -4.78 8.31
N PRO A 57 13.74 -4.04 8.98
CA PRO A 57 15.11 -4.53 9.21
C PRO A 57 15.24 -5.75 10.13
N LYS A 58 14.21 -6.07 10.91
CA LYS A 58 14.21 -7.16 11.89
C LYS A 58 12.89 -7.92 11.82
N ALA A 59 12.94 -9.25 11.88
CA ALA A 59 11.74 -10.07 11.96
C ALA A 59 10.88 -9.67 13.18
N GLY A 60 9.58 -9.56 12.95
CA GLY A 60 8.57 -9.16 13.91
C GLY A 60 8.58 -7.68 14.29
N GLN A 61 9.40 -6.86 13.62
CA GLN A 61 9.37 -5.41 13.78
C GLN A 61 8.16 -4.84 13.02
N PRO A 62 7.28 -4.07 13.67
CA PRO A 62 6.18 -3.41 12.98
C PRO A 62 6.70 -2.35 12.00
N SER A 63 6.04 -2.24 10.85
CA SER A 63 6.31 -1.20 9.87
C SER A 63 5.64 0.11 10.31
N GLU A 64 6.30 1.24 10.07
CA GLU A 64 5.72 2.54 10.43
C GLU A 64 4.49 2.83 9.56
N LEU A 65 3.37 3.18 10.19
CA LEU A 65 2.12 3.52 9.51
C LEU A 65 2.17 4.94 8.94
N CYS A 66 1.67 5.09 7.72
CA CYS A 66 1.48 6.40 7.10
C CYS A 66 0.40 7.21 7.83
N LYS A 67 0.69 8.46 8.16
CA LYS A 67 -0.24 9.41 8.82
C LYS A 67 -0.95 10.36 7.83
N LYS A 68 -0.54 10.33 6.57
CA LYS A 68 -1.12 11.15 5.50
C LYS A 68 -2.49 10.56 5.12
N LYS A 69 -3.49 11.40 4.90
CA LYS A 69 -4.78 10.97 4.34
C LYS A 69 -4.61 10.53 2.87
N PRO A 70 -5.20 9.40 2.42
CA PRO A 70 -5.16 9.03 1.01
C PRO A 70 -5.86 10.06 0.13
N ARG A 71 -5.44 10.14 -1.14
CA ARG A 71 -6.12 11.01 -2.13
C ARG A 71 -7.46 10.43 -2.54
N HIS A 72 -7.58 9.10 -2.54
CA HIS A 72 -8.79 8.37 -2.94
C HIS A 72 -9.48 7.71 -1.75
N LYS A 73 -10.80 7.91 -1.65
CA LYS A 73 -11.66 7.40 -0.57
C LYS A 73 -11.72 5.87 -0.52
N GLU A 74 -11.42 5.20 -1.63
CA GLU A 74 -11.35 3.74 -1.74
C GLU A 74 -10.28 3.15 -0.82
N LEU A 75 -9.31 3.96 -0.38
CA LEU A 75 -8.25 3.61 0.55
C LEU A 75 -8.49 4.10 1.98
N ASP A 76 -9.61 4.77 2.26
CA ASP A 76 -9.90 5.28 3.61
C ASP A 76 -9.92 4.13 4.62
N GLY A 77 -9.19 4.31 5.73
CA GLY A 77 -9.02 3.31 6.78
C GLY A 77 -8.07 2.16 6.45
N LEU A 78 -7.57 2.06 5.21
CA LEU A 78 -6.62 1.01 4.84
C LEU A 78 -5.18 1.38 5.23
N VAL A 79 -4.60 0.52 6.06
CA VAL A 79 -3.20 0.55 6.43
C VAL A 79 -2.51 -0.71 5.94
N GLN A 80 -1.18 -0.66 5.88
CA GLN A 80 -0.40 -1.84 5.54
C GLN A 80 -0.44 -2.89 6.65
N ALA A 81 -0.46 -4.16 6.27
CA ALA A 81 -0.29 -5.26 7.21
C ALA A 81 1.06 -5.16 7.94
N GLN A 82 1.09 -5.72 9.14
CA GLN A 82 2.28 -5.80 9.97
C GLN A 82 2.95 -7.16 9.78
N ASP A 83 4.23 -7.23 10.14
CA ASP A 83 4.97 -8.50 10.08
C ASP A 83 4.27 -9.54 10.98
N PRO A 84 3.82 -10.69 10.42
CA PRO A 84 3.01 -11.69 11.11
C PRO A 84 3.82 -12.45 12.17
N THR A 85 5.14 -12.34 12.16
CA THR A 85 6.01 -12.90 13.20
C THR A 85 6.15 -11.97 14.42
N GLY A 86 5.57 -10.77 14.34
CA GLY A 86 5.48 -9.82 15.45
C GLY A 86 4.58 -10.34 16.57
N LYS A 87 4.90 -10.00 17.82
CA LYS A 87 4.07 -10.37 18.99
C LYS A 87 2.84 -9.49 19.20
N GLY A 88 2.55 -8.58 18.27
CA GLY A 88 1.39 -7.69 18.32
C GLY A 88 0.28 -8.23 17.46
N LYS A 89 -0.92 -8.37 18.03
CA LYS A 89 -2.14 -8.74 17.29
C LYS A 89 -2.30 -7.80 16.10
N ASP A 90 -2.56 -8.36 14.92
CA ASP A 90 -3.03 -7.60 13.78
C ASP A 90 -4.17 -6.66 14.23
N PRO A 91 -4.19 -5.39 13.83
CA PRO A 91 -5.33 -4.53 14.14
C PRO A 91 -6.58 -5.12 13.46
N ASP A 92 -7.58 -5.43 14.29
CA ASP A 92 -8.93 -5.88 13.89
C ASP A 92 -9.59 -4.93 12.88
#